data_AF-A0A2E3CW75-F1
#
_entry.id   AF-A0A2E3CW75-F1
#
_cell.length_a   1.000
_cell.length_b   1.000
_cell.length_c   1.000
_cell.angle_alpha   90.00
_cell.angle_beta   90.00
_cell.angle_gamma   90.00
#
_symmetry.space_group_name_H-M   'P 1'
#
loop_
_entity.id
_entity.type
_entity.pdbx_description
1 polymer ?
#
loop_
_entity_poly.entity_id
_entity_poly.type
_entity_poly.pdbx_seq_one_letter_code
_entity_poly.pdbx_strand_id
1 'polypeptide(L)'
;MANHIVKPGENLARIAKQYKIANWRDIYHHPENIQFRKKRPNPNILFEGDEVFVPEPKQKTAYVRTGANHRFVVRTPEPQKLVFRLTDAAGRKLAKVPVVMNLGGTPQQRVSSQSGIVELTIDPPGPEEMTLDVYANPGSEEPSHRFLIKPGFLDPVDTVSGIQARLNSLGHDCGVADGIYGKKTKAGIESFEQANGLPITGQLGNSLYRAVEKAYGC
;
A
#
# COMPACT_ATOMS: atom_id res chain seq x y z
N MET A 1 -6.47 -27.60 1.40
CA MET A 1 -7.18 -26.32 1.69
C MET A 1 -6.70 -25.79 3.03
N ALA A 2 -6.56 -24.47 3.21
CA ALA A 2 -6.12 -23.90 4.48
C ALA A 2 -6.74 -22.53 4.77
N ASN A 3 -7.10 -22.28 6.03
CA ASN A 3 -7.30 -20.92 6.53
C ASN A 3 -5.93 -20.36 6.90
N HIS A 4 -5.56 -19.26 6.25
CA HIS A 4 -4.35 -18.55 6.52
C HIS A 4 -4.66 -17.37 7.44
N ILE A 5 -3.85 -17.21 8.48
CA ILE A 5 -3.91 -16.05 9.39
C ILE A 5 -2.89 -15.03 8.88
N VAL A 6 -3.39 -13.87 8.46
CA VAL A 6 -2.57 -12.77 7.95
C VAL A 6 -1.57 -12.31 9.01
N LYS A 7 -0.31 -12.19 8.60
CA LYS A 7 0.79 -11.65 9.40
C LYS A 7 1.09 -10.20 9.03
N PRO A 8 1.76 -9.43 9.90
CA PRO A 8 2.19 -8.07 9.59
C PRO A 8 3.00 -8.02 8.28
N GLY A 9 2.71 -7.02 7.44
CA GLY A 9 3.42 -6.84 6.17
C GLY A 9 2.91 -7.70 4.99
N GLU A 10 1.99 -8.64 5.24
CA GLU A 10 1.47 -9.49 4.18
C GLU A 10 0.42 -8.79 3.31
N ASN A 11 0.41 -9.18 2.04
CA ASN A 11 -0.63 -8.84 1.09
C ASN A 11 -1.06 -10.12 0.34
N LEU A 12 -2.20 -10.07 -0.35
CA LEU A 12 -2.72 -11.27 -1.02
C LEU A 12 -1.77 -11.82 -2.10
N ALA A 13 -0.89 -11.01 -2.69
CA ALA A 13 0.11 -11.49 -3.63
C ALA A 13 1.24 -12.29 -2.94
N ARG A 14 1.67 -11.88 -1.73
CA ARG A 14 2.61 -12.65 -0.89
C ARG A 14 2.01 -13.98 -0.47
N ILE A 15 0.77 -13.96 0.00
CA ILE A 15 0.03 -15.16 0.41
C ILE A 15 -0.15 -16.09 -0.79
N ALA A 16 -0.56 -15.58 -1.95
CA ALA A 16 -0.68 -16.39 -3.17
C ALA A 16 0.65 -17.08 -3.54
N LYS A 17 1.76 -16.34 -3.50
CA LYS A 17 3.09 -16.90 -3.75
C LYS A 17 3.45 -18.01 -2.76
N GLN A 18 3.19 -17.82 -1.46
CA GLN A 18 3.44 -18.82 -0.41
C GLN A 18 2.70 -20.14 -0.67
N TYR A 19 1.41 -20.06 -1.04
CA TYR A 19 0.57 -21.23 -1.30
C TYR A 19 0.62 -21.72 -2.75
N LYS A 20 1.55 -21.19 -3.56
CA LYS A 20 1.73 -21.54 -4.99
C LYS A 20 0.46 -21.31 -5.82
N ILE A 21 -0.33 -20.32 -5.44
CA ILE A 21 -1.49 -19.84 -6.18
C ILE A 21 -1.02 -18.80 -7.19
N ALA A 22 -1.35 -19.03 -8.47
CA ALA A 22 -0.85 -18.21 -9.57
C ALA A 22 -1.39 -16.76 -9.52
N ASN A 23 -2.62 -16.56 -9.02
CA ASN A 23 -3.27 -15.27 -8.99
C ASN A 23 -3.95 -15.05 -7.64
N TRP A 24 -3.56 -13.99 -6.94
CA TRP A 24 -4.17 -13.61 -5.66
C TRP A 24 -5.69 -13.38 -5.78
N ARG A 25 -6.21 -13.05 -6.96
CA ARG A 25 -7.64 -12.92 -7.22
C ARG A 25 -8.41 -14.22 -7.04
N ASP A 26 -7.77 -15.37 -7.27
CA ASP A 26 -8.37 -16.68 -6.98
C ASP A 26 -8.60 -16.87 -5.46
N ILE A 27 -7.80 -16.20 -4.63
CA ILE A 27 -8.00 -16.13 -3.17
C ILE A 27 -9.12 -15.13 -2.89
N TYR A 28 -8.94 -13.86 -3.27
CA TYR A 28 -9.85 -12.77 -2.90
C TYR A 28 -11.32 -13.04 -3.30
N HIS A 29 -11.53 -13.48 -4.54
CA HIS A 29 -12.88 -13.73 -5.08
C HIS A 29 -13.43 -15.11 -4.76
N HIS A 30 -12.73 -15.93 -3.97
CA HIS A 30 -13.25 -17.22 -3.55
C HIS A 30 -14.58 -17.06 -2.78
N PRO A 31 -15.58 -17.96 -2.94
CA PRO A 31 -16.84 -17.90 -2.21
C PRO A 31 -16.68 -17.89 -0.68
N GLU A 32 -15.72 -18.66 -0.15
CA GLU A 32 -15.41 -18.69 1.29
C GLU A 32 -14.91 -17.33 1.84
N ASN A 33 -14.38 -16.46 0.97
CA ASN A 33 -13.84 -15.15 1.38
C ASN A 33 -14.87 -14.02 1.31
N ILE A 34 -16.18 -14.29 1.21
CA ILE A 34 -17.22 -13.24 1.18
C ILE A 34 -17.12 -12.31 2.40
N GLN A 35 -16.98 -12.87 3.61
CA GLN A 35 -16.91 -12.06 4.84
C GLN A 35 -15.59 -11.30 4.92
N PHE A 36 -14.48 -11.94 4.55
CA PHE A 36 -13.18 -11.29 4.43
C PHE A 36 -13.23 -10.10 3.48
N ARG A 37 -13.82 -10.24 2.28
CA ARG A 37 -13.98 -9.13 1.33
C ARG A 37 -14.85 -7.98 1.85
N LYS A 38 -15.88 -8.28 2.65
CA LYS A 38 -16.69 -7.23 3.29
C LYS A 38 -15.88 -6.46 4.32
N LYS A 39 -15.03 -7.16 5.09
CA LYS A 39 -14.12 -6.55 6.07
C LYS A 39 -12.97 -5.77 5.40
N ARG A 40 -12.44 -6.30 4.29
CA ARG A 40 -11.30 -5.77 3.52
C ARG A 40 -11.69 -5.55 2.07
N PRO A 41 -12.47 -4.50 1.76
CA PRO A 41 -12.89 -4.21 0.38
C PRO A 41 -11.71 -3.86 -0.54
N ASN A 42 -10.63 -3.29 0.02
CA ASN A 42 -9.37 -3.08 -0.66
C ASN A 42 -8.44 -4.30 -0.45
N PRO A 43 -8.15 -5.10 -1.50
CA PRO A 43 -7.36 -6.33 -1.38
C PRO A 43 -5.87 -6.11 -1.08
N ASN A 44 -5.40 -4.86 -1.12
CA ASN A 44 -4.01 -4.50 -0.84
C ASN A 44 -3.79 -4.06 0.62
N ILE A 45 -4.86 -3.88 1.40
CA ILE A 45 -4.81 -3.45 2.80
C ILE A 45 -5.39 -4.58 3.65
N LEU A 46 -4.50 -5.36 4.26
CA LEU A 46 -4.86 -6.45 5.17
C LEU A 46 -4.49 -6.06 6.59
N PHE A 47 -5.01 -6.78 7.58
CA PHE A 47 -4.63 -6.59 8.97
C PHE A 47 -4.19 -7.90 9.60
N GLU A 48 -3.24 -7.81 10.52
CA GLU A 48 -2.81 -8.95 11.31
C GLU A 48 -4.01 -9.65 11.98
N GLY A 49 -4.01 -10.97 11.93
CA GLY A 49 -5.08 -11.79 12.50
C GLY A 49 -6.32 -11.92 11.62
N ASP A 50 -6.39 -11.25 10.46
CA ASP A 50 -7.43 -11.56 9.49
C ASP A 50 -7.30 -13.01 9.00
N GLU A 51 -8.42 -13.73 8.95
CA GLU A 51 -8.47 -15.07 8.37
C GLU A 51 -8.86 -14.99 6.89
N VAL A 52 -8.07 -15.66 6.04
CA VAL A 52 -8.36 -15.78 4.62
C VAL A 52 -8.31 -17.24 4.20
N PHE A 53 -9.38 -17.71 3.55
CA PHE A 53 -9.41 -19.03 2.95
C PHE A 53 -8.49 -19.06 1.73
N VAL A 54 -7.58 -20.03 1.66
CA VAL A 54 -6.70 -20.24 0.51
C VAL A 54 -7.06 -21.56 -0.18
N PRO A 55 -7.51 -21.52 -1.45
CA PRO A 55 -7.84 -22.73 -2.21
C PRO A 55 -6.58 -23.55 -2.51
N GLU A 56 -6.77 -24.79 -2.95
CA GLU A 56 -5.66 -25.59 -3.45
C GLU A 56 -5.16 -25.08 -4.81
N PRO A 57 -3.86 -25.18 -5.09
CA PRO A 57 -3.31 -24.79 -6.38
C PRO A 57 -3.90 -25.67 -7.49
N LYS A 58 -4.50 -25.02 -8.49
CA LYS A 58 -5.05 -25.70 -9.67
C LYS A 58 -3.92 -26.33 -10.47
N GLN A 59 -3.85 -27.66 -10.51
CA GLN A 59 -2.98 -28.38 -11.44
C GLN A 59 -3.60 -28.35 -12.86
N LYS A 60 -2.76 -28.18 -13.87
CA LYS A 60 -3.18 -28.24 -15.28
C LYS A 60 -2.46 -29.39 -15.96
N THR A 61 -3.22 -30.34 -16.47
CA THR A 61 -2.73 -31.42 -17.33
C THR A 61 -2.95 -31.03 -18.78
N ALA A 62 -1.96 -31.29 -19.63
CA ALA A 62 -2.07 -31.09 -21.07
C ALA A 62 -1.63 -32.37 -21.79
N TYR A 63 -2.45 -32.83 -22.73
CA TYR A 63 -2.14 -33.95 -23.60
C TYR A 63 -1.59 -33.41 -24.92
N VAL A 64 -0.39 -33.84 -25.29
CA VAL A 64 0.35 -33.30 -26.44
C VAL A 64 0.82 -34.42 -27.37
N ARG A 65 0.92 -34.11 -28.67
CA ARG A 65 1.40 -35.06 -29.68
C ARG A 65 2.92 -35.15 -29.66
N THR A 66 3.46 -36.36 -29.49
CA THR A 66 4.90 -36.65 -29.60
C THR A 66 5.45 -36.20 -30.95
N GLY A 67 6.62 -35.55 -30.95
CA GLY A 67 7.29 -35.05 -32.16
C GLY A 67 6.69 -33.78 -32.76
N ALA A 68 5.68 -33.15 -32.13
CA ALA A 68 5.16 -31.85 -32.54
C ALA A 68 5.61 -30.73 -31.59
N ASN A 69 5.70 -29.51 -32.13
CA ASN A 69 5.93 -28.31 -31.33
C ASN A 69 4.63 -27.87 -30.67
N HIS A 70 4.67 -27.67 -29.36
CA HIS A 70 3.54 -27.20 -28.56
C HIS A 70 3.91 -25.88 -27.88
N ARG A 71 2.95 -24.95 -27.79
CA ARG A 71 3.11 -23.68 -27.10
C ARG A 71 2.29 -23.67 -25.82
N PHE A 72 2.96 -23.46 -24.69
CA PHE A 72 2.32 -23.23 -23.39
C PHE A 72 2.42 -21.76 -23.03
N VAL A 73 1.30 -21.16 -22.60
CA VAL A 73 1.26 -19.77 -22.15
C VAL A 73 1.08 -19.74 -20.65
N VAL A 74 2.09 -19.23 -19.95
CA VAL A 74 2.02 -18.96 -18.51
C VAL A 74 1.55 -17.51 -18.34
N ARG A 75 0.45 -17.31 -17.63
CA ARG A 75 0.02 -15.96 -17.23
C ARG A 75 0.81 -15.57 -15.99
N THR A 76 1.58 -14.49 -16.09
CA THR A 76 2.26 -13.89 -14.94
C THR A 76 1.29 -12.98 -14.19
N PRO A 77 1.51 -12.76 -12.87
CA PRO A 77 0.76 -11.76 -12.12
C PRO A 77 0.84 -10.40 -12.81
N GLU A 78 -0.27 -9.65 -12.78
CA GLU A 78 -0.28 -8.27 -13.27
C GLU A 78 0.62 -7.39 -12.39
N PRO A 79 1.45 -6.53 -12.98
CA PRO A 79 2.22 -5.56 -12.23
C PRO A 79 1.31 -4.65 -11.39
N GLN A 80 1.75 -4.33 -10.17
CA GLN A 80 1.08 -3.41 -9.28
C GLN A 80 1.62 -2.00 -9.47
N LYS A 81 0.78 -0.98 -9.20
CA LYS A 81 1.20 0.42 -9.19
C LYS A 81 1.34 0.91 -7.75
N LEU A 82 2.49 1.49 -7.44
CA LEU A 82 2.68 2.38 -6.30
C LEU A 82 2.60 3.82 -6.79
N VAL A 83 1.80 4.63 -6.10
CA VAL A 83 1.56 6.03 -6.46
C VAL A 83 1.87 6.89 -5.26
N PHE A 84 2.78 7.84 -5.44
CA PHE A 84 3.12 8.84 -4.44
C PHE A 84 2.67 10.21 -4.92
N ARG A 85 2.16 11.04 -4.02
CA ARG A 85 1.89 12.45 -4.29
C ARG A 85 2.81 13.29 -3.42
N LEU A 86 3.65 14.08 -4.06
CA LEU A 86 4.53 15.02 -3.39
C LEU A 86 3.80 16.34 -3.16
N THR A 87 3.77 16.78 -1.90
CA THR A 87 3.26 18.09 -1.49
C THR A 87 4.25 18.75 -0.55
N ASP A 88 4.23 20.09 -0.51
CA ASP A 88 4.92 20.82 0.55
C ASP A 88 4.12 20.81 1.86
N ALA A 89 4.66 21.45 2.90
CA ALA A 89 4.01 21.56 4.21
C ALA A 89 2.67 22.30 4.19
N ALA A 90 2.39 23.10 3.15
CA ALA A 90 1.11 23.77 2.95
C ALA A 90 0.12 22.94 2.10
N GLY A 91 0.48 21.70 1.76
CA GLY A 91 -0.32 20.82 0.89
C GLY A 91 -0.26 21.18 -0.60
N ARG A 92 0.62 22.12 -1.00
CA ARG A 92 0.78 22.50 -2.41
C ARG A 92 1.54 21.42 -3.16
N LYS A 93 1.04 21.03 -4.32
CA LYS A 93 1.61 19.95 -5.15
C LYS A 93 3.00 20.33 -5.64
N LEU A 94 3.96 19.42 -5.49
CA LEU A 94 5.35 19.61 -5.91
C LEU A 94 5.58 18.99 -7.28
N ALA A 95 5.48 19.82 -8.32
CA ALA A 95 5.68 19.41 -9.71
C ALA A 95 7.15 19.43 -10.13
N LYS A 96 7.51 18.55 -11.08
CA LYS A 96 8.85 18.46 -11.69
C LYS A 96 9.98 18.23 -10.67
N VAL A 97 9.68 17.59 -9.55
CA VAL A 97 10.67 17.25 -8.52
C VAL A 97 11.30 15.90 -8.85
N PRO A 98 12.63 15.82 -9.01
CA PRO A 98 13.33 14.56 -9.18
C PRO A 98 13.22 13.69 -7.94
N VAL A 99 13.08 12.40 -8.16
CA VAL A 99 13.08 11.37 -7.11
C VAL A 99 13.87 10.15 -7.54
N VAL A 100 14.46 9.46 -6.56
CA VAL A 100 15.15 8.19 -6.74
C VAL A 100 14.52 7.14 -5.83
N MET A 101 14.10 6.03 -6.42
CA MET A 101 13.47 4.93 -5.69
C MET A 101 14.38 3.71 -5.65
N ASN A 102 14.66 3.18 -4.46
CA ASN A 102 15.53 2.03 -4.26
C ASN A 102 14.72 0.82 -3.78
N LEU A 103 14.58 -0.19 -4.65
CA LEU A 103 13.77 -1.40 -4.40
C LEU A 103 14.61 -2.65 -4.10
N GLY A 104 15.84 -2.48 -3.59
CA GLY A 104 16.78 -3.60 -3.38
C GLY A 104 17.49 -4.08 -4.66
N GLY A 105 17.43 -3.29 -5.73
CA GLY A 105 18.11 -3.52 -7.01
C GLY A 105 18.56 -2.20 -7.63
N THR A 106 18.56 -2.10 -8.95
CA THR A 106 18.93 -0.85 -9.66
C THR A 106 17.99 0.29 -9.25
N PRO A 107 18.54 1.43 -8.77
CA PRO A 107 17.75 2.60 -8.44
C PRO A 107 16.94 3.10 -9.64
N GLN A 108 15.68 3.46 -9.41
CA GLN A 108 14.82 4.02 -10.44
C GLN A 108 14.66 5.52 -10.25
N GLN A 109 15.18 6.30 -11.21
CA GLN A 109 14.98 7.74 -11.25
C GLN A 109 13.65 8.08 -11.90
N ARG A 110 12.91 9.02 -11.32
CA ARG A 110 11.67 9.59 -11.86
C ARG A 110 11.60 11.07 -11.55
N VAL A 111 10.64 11.74 -12.17
CA VAL A 111 10.31 13.13 -11.89
C VAL A 111 8.81 13.21 -11.65
N SER A 112 8.38 13.95 -10.63
CA SER A 112 6.97 14.13 -10.35
C SER A 112 6.25 14.88 -11.49
N SER A 113 5.02 14.48 -11.76
CA SER A 113 4.16 15.11 -12.76
C SER A 113 3.74 16.53 -12.34
N GLN A 114 2.99 17.22 -13.20
CA GLN A 114 2.42 18.54 -12.86
C GLN A 114 1.46 18.50 -11.66
N SER A 115 0.88 17.33 -11.35
CA SER A 115 0.04 17.14 -10.17
C SER A 115 0.84 16.65 -8.94
N GLY A 116 2.17 16.62 -9.01
CA GLY A 116 3.06 16.11 -7.98
C GLY A 116 3.05 14.58 -7.86
N ILE A 117 2.50 13.87 -8.85
CA ILE A 117 2.39 12.40 -8.81
C ILE A 117 3.68 11.76 -9.32
N VAL A 118 4.15 10.74 -8.60
CA VAL A 118 5.16 9.78 -9.04
C VAL A 118 4.52 8.40 -9.07
N GLU A 119 4.51 7.75 -10.24
CA GLU A 119 4.05 6.37 -10.39
C GLU A 119 5.23 5.41 -10.56
N LEU A 120 5.15 4.28 -9.88
CA LEU A 120 6.07 3.17 -9.99
C LEU A 120 5.30 1.89 -10.26
N THR A 121 5.73 1.14 -11.26
CA THR A 121 5.23 -0.22 -11.51
C THR A 121 6.16 -1.22 -10.82
N ILE A 122 5.59 -2.10 -10.00
CA ILE A 122 6.30 -3.14 -9.28
C ILE A 122 5.72 -4.52 -9.61
N ASP A 123 6.58 -5.52 -9.73
CA ASP A 123 6.14 -6.90 -9.89
C ASP A 123 5.67 -7.46 -8.53
N PRO A 124 4.52 -8.14 -8.46
CA PRO A 124 4.08 -8.80 -7.24
C PRO A 124 5.09 -9.86 -6.80
N PRO A 125 5.35 -10.00 -5.48
CA PRO A 125 4.61 -9.41 -4.37
C PRO A 125 5.02 -7.97 -3.97
N GLY A 126 5.92 -7.34 -4.73
CA GLY A 126 6.52 -6.06 -4.39
C GLY A 126 7.65 -6.18 -3.35
N PRO A 127 8.41 -5.08 -3.13
CA PRO A 127 9.39 -5.03 -2.06
C PRO A 127 8.72 -5.08 -0.69
N GLU A 128 9.44 -5.55 0.33
CA GLU A 128 8.98 -5.44 1.72
C GLU A 128 9.23 -4.03 2.26
N GLU A 129 10.36 -3.46 1.85
CA GLU A 129 10.83 -2.13 2.19
C GLU A 129 11.53 -1.50 0.99
N MET A 130 11.37 -0.20 0.82
CA MET A 130 12.06 0.58 -0.20
C MET A 130 12.34 2.01 0.32
N THR A 131 13.28 2.71 -0.31
CA THR A 131 13.46 4.14 -0.06
C THR A 131 12.99 4.98 -1.23
N LEU A 132 12.44 6.17 -0.91
CA LEU A 132 12.13 7.24 -1.84
C LEU A 132 12.94 8.47 -1.43
N ASP A 133 13.95 8.77 -2.23
CA ASP A 133 14.81 9.96 -2.09
C ASP A 133 14.21 11.08 -2.95
N VAL A 134 13.93 12.23 -2.35
CA VAL A 134 13.29 13.38 -2.99
C VAL A 134 14.26 14.55 -3.06
N TYR A 135 14.40 15.15 -4.24
CA TYR A 135 15.34 16.24 -4.51
C TYR A 135 14.59 17.54 -4.74
N ALA A 136 13.98 18.08 -3.68
CA ALA A 136 13.16 19.29 -3.79
C ALA A 136 14.00 20.58 -3.90
N ASN A 137 15.30 20.52 -3.60
CA ASN A 137 16.22 21.66 -3.66
C ASN A 137 16.95 21.67 -5.02
N PRO A 138 16.69 22.65 -5.90
CA PRO A 138 17.32 22.70 -7.22
C PRO A 138 18.84 22.74 -7.14
N GLY A 139 19.51 21.89 -7.93
CA GLY A 139 20.98 21.85 -8.03
C GLY A 139 21.69 21.10 -6.90
N SER A 140 20.96 20.53 -5.94
CA SER A 140 21.54 19.68 -4.90
C SER A 140 21.78 18.25 -5.43
N GLU A 141 22.94 17.69 -5.12
CA GLU A 141 23.27 16.27 -5.37
C GLU A 141 22.77 15.35 -4.24
N GLU A 142 22.38 15.91 -3.09
CA GLU A 142 21.84 15.16 -1.96
C GLU A 142 20.31 15.25 -1.92
N PRO A 143 19.61 14.19 -1.48
CA PRO A 143 18.17 14.25 -1.34
C PRO A 143 17.80 15.19 -0.19
N SER A 144 16.82 16.07 -0.43
CA SER A 144 16.30 16.93 0.63
C SER A 144 15.46 16.14 1.63
N HIS A 145 14.86 15.03 1.21
CA HIS A 145 14.10 14.12 2.06
C HIS A 145 14.32 12.68 1.63
N ARG A 146 14.36 11.76 2.60
CA ARG A 146 14.40 10.31 2.39
C ARG A 146 13.26 9.67 3.15
N PHE A 147 12.40 8.97 2.43
CA PHE A 147 11.28 8.22 3.01
C PHE A 147 11.58 6.73 2.99
N LEU A 148 11.41 6.08 4.14
CA LEU A 148 11.42 4.63 4.25
C LEU A 148 9.99 4.13 4.11
N ILE A 149 9.70 3.37 3.06
CA ILE A 149 8.36 2.95 2.69
C ILE A 149 8.26 1.44 2.84
N LYS A 150 7.22 1.00 3.55
CA LYS A 150 6.88 -0.41 3.74
C LYS A 150 5.45 -0.65 3.24
N PRO A 151 5.25 -0.92 1.93
CA PRO A 151 3.91 -0.91 1.33
C PRO A 151 2.91 -1.89 1.95
N GLY A 152 3.40 -3.02 2.50
CA GLY A 152 2.56 -4.02 3.17
C GLY A 152 2.21 -3.71 4.63
N PHE A 153 2.76 -2.64 5.21
CA PHE A 153 2.61 -2.30 6.63
C PHE A 153 1.67 -1.10 6.86
N LEU A 154 0.86 -0.75 5.86
CA LEU A 154 -0.20 0.24 6.03
C LEU A 154 -1.45 -0.47 6.55
N ASP A 155 -1.68 -0.36 7.85
CA ASP A 155 -2.88 -0.90 8.47
C ASP A 155 -4.17 -0.24 7.93
N PRO A 156 -5.33 -0.89 8.08
CA PRO A 156 -6.62 -0.34 7.69
C PRO A 156 -6.92 1.02 8.33
N VAL A 157 -7.65 1.88 7.63
CA VAL A 157 -7.95 3.24 8.12
C VAL A 157 -8.83 3.27 9.38
N ASP A 158 -9.55 2.18 9.68
CA ASP A 158 -10.37 2.05 10.87
C ASP A 158 -9.59 1.58 12.11
N THR A 159 -8.26 1.34 11.98
CA THR A 159 -7.38 1.09 13.11
C THR A 159 -6.66 2.37 13.55
N VAL A 160 -6.23 2.40 14.82
CA VAL A 160 -5.45 3.54 15.37
C VAL A 160 -4.13 3.71 14.62
N SER A 161 -3.39 2.61 14.41
CA SER A 161 -2.11 2.59 13.69
C SER A 161 -2.26 3.03 12.24
N GLY A 162 -3.35 2.64 11.57
CA GLY A 162 -3.65 3.05 10.21
C GLY A 162 -3.96 4.54 10.08
N ILE A 163 -4.63 5.14 11.06
CA ILE A 163 -4.83 6.59 11.12
C ILE A 163 -3.52 7.32 11.41
N GLN A 164 -2.77 6.89 12.42
CA GLN A 164 -1.47 7.48 12.76
C GLN A 164 -0.53 7.49 11.55
N ALA A 165 -0.41 6.37 10.83
CA ALA A 165 0.45 6.26 9.66
C ALA A 165 0.04 7.20 8.50
N ARG A 166 -1.27 7.29 8.21
CA ARG A 166 -1.77 8.17 7.14
C ARG A 166 -1.64 9.65 7.52
N LEU A 167 -1.98 10.01 8.75
CA LEU A 167 -1.86 11.38 9.24
C LEU A 167 -0.40 11.85 9.27
N ASN A 168 0.53 11.02 9.75
CA ASN A 168 1.96 11.32 9.70
C ASN A 168 2.44 11.56 8.27
N SER A 169 1.98 10.74 7.32
CA SER A 169 2.33 10.90 5.89
C SER A 169 1.72 12.17 5.27
N LEU A 170 0.58 12.62 5.79
CA LEU A 170 -0.08 13.87 5.40
C LEU A 170 0.50 15.10 6.13
N GLY A 171 1.49 14.92 7.01
CA GLY A 171 2.14 16.01 7.74
C GLY A 171 1.53 16.35 9.10
N HIS A 172 0.61 15.52 9.61
CA HIS A 172 -0.02 15.70 10.92
C HIS A 172 0.61 14.74 11.95
N ASP A 173 1.51 15.26 12.80
CA ASP A 173 2.28 14.45 13.77
C ASP A 173 1.36 13.74 14.78
N CYS A 174 1.24 12.44 14.63
CA CYS A 174 0.56 11.53 15.55
C CYS A 174 1.54 10.79 16.48
N GLY A 175 2.85 11.01 16.34
CA GLY A 175 3.89 10.22 16.97
C GLY A 175 4.19 8.92 16.21
N VAL A 176 4.67 7.91 16.93
CA VAL A 176 4.88 6.58 16.35
C VAL A 176 3.52 5.96 16.01
N ALA A 177 3.42 5.31 14.85
CA ALA A 177 2.22 4.58 14.45
C ALA A 177 2.14 3.22 15.18
N ASP A 178 2.01 3.26 16.50
CA ASP A 178 2.06 2.11 17.41
C ASP A 178 0.68 1.52 17.74
N GLY A 179 -0.40 2.12 17.24
CA GLY A 179 -1.77 1.70 17.53
C GLY A 179 -2.30 2.16 18.89
N ILE A 180 -1.53 2.96 19.64
CA ILE A 180 -1.94 3.50 20.94
C ILE A 180 -2.52 4.89 20.75
N TYR A 181 -3.80 5.05 21.05
CA TYR A 181 -4.44 6.37 21.01
C TYR A 181 -3.94 7.23 22.18
N GLY A 182 -2.96 8.09 21.92
CA GLY A 182 -2.35 8.99 22.89
C GLY A 182 -2.59 10.47 22.61
N LYS A 183 -1.97 11.34 23.42
CA LYS A 183 -2.06 12.81 23.27
C LYS A 183 -1.59 13.28 21.89
N LYS A 184 -0.52 12.69 21.36
CA LYS A 184 -0.03 13.00 20.01
C LYS A 184 -1.02 12.59 18.92
N THR A 185 -1.60 11.39 19.02
CA THR A 185 -2.63 10.93 18.07
C THR A 185 -3.83 11.86 18.06
N LYS A 186 -4.32 12.26 19.24
CA LYS A 186 -5.40 13.25 19.33
C LYS A 186 -5.02 14.58 18.66
N ALA A 187 -3.84 15.12 18.97
CA ALA A 187 -3.37 16.39 18.39
C ALA A 187 -3.21 16.32 16.86
N GLY A 188 -2.72 15.19 16.33
CA GLY A 188 -2.61 14.97 14.89
C GLY A 188 -3.98 14.89 14.20
N ILE A 189 -4.97 14.26 14.84
CA ILE A 189 -6.36 14.26 14.36
C ILE A 189 -6.93 15.67 14.37
N GLU A 190 -6.81 16.40 15.48
CA GLU A 190 -7.31 17.79 15.59
C GLU A 190 -6.66 18.71 14.53
N SER A 191 -5.35 18.54 14.28
CA SER A 191 -4.63 19.25 13.23
C SER A 191 -5.16 18.94 11.83
N PHE A 192 -5.43 17.66 11.53
CA PHE A 192 -6.00 17.25 10.25
C PHE A 192 -7.43 17.75 10.07
N GLU A 193 -8.26 17.63 11.10
CA GLU A 193 -9.63 18.14 11.11
C GLU A 193 -9.65 19.64 10.83
N GLN A 194 -8.81 20.42 11.51
CA GLN A 194 -8.66 21.85 11.28
C GLN A 194 -8.23 22.16 9.84
N ALA A 195 -7.20 21.49 9.34
CA ALA A 195 -6.68 21.72 7.99
C ALA A 195 -7.68 21.36 6.88
N ASN A 196 -8.63 20.46 7.15
CA ASN A 196 -9.64 20.01 6.20
C ASN A 196 -11.03 20.61 6.45
N GLY A 197 -11.16 21.57 7.36
CA GLY A 197 -12.44 22.23 7.67
C GLY A 197 -13.49 21.30 8.28
N LEU A 198 -13.06 20.27 9.01
CA LEU A 198 -13.93 19.35 9.75
C LEU A 198 -14.17 19.88 11.18
N PRO A 199 -15.22 19.39 11.88
CA PRO A 199 -15.34 19.60 13.31
C PRO A 199 -14.10 19.07 14.04
N ILE A 200 -13.48 19.90 14.87
CA ILE A 200 -12.27 19.54 15.63
C ILE A 200 -12.71 18.73 16.87
N THR A 201 -12.76 17.41 16.72
CA THR A 201 -13.17 16.48 17.78
C THR A 201 -11.96 15.78 18.41
N GLY A 202 -10.90 15.59 17.63
CA GLY A 202 -9.79 14.71 17.95
C GLY A 202 -10.16 13.23 17.99
N GLN A 203 -11.40 12.86 17.68
CA GLN A 203 -11.92 11.50 17.89
C GLN A 203 -11.82 10.65 16.63
N LEU A 204 -11.66 9.34 16.83
CA LEU A 204 -11.76 8.37 15.75
C LEU A 204 -13.23 8.18 15.37
N GLY A 205 -13.51 8.13 14.06
CA GLY A 205 -14.86 7.90 13.57
C GLY A 205 -14.98 7.96 12.05
N ASN A 206 -16.13 7.53 11.54
CA ASN A 206 -16.36 7.38 10.10
C ASN A 206 -16.16 8.67 9.28
N SER A 207 -16.46 9.84 9.84
CA SER A 207 -16.22 11.13 9.18
C SER A 207 -14.72 11.37 8.97
N LEU A 208 -13.92 11.14 10.01
CA LEU A 208 -12.46 11.22 9.96
C LEU A 208 -11.90 10.20 8.97
N TYR A 209 -12.31 8.92 9.07
CA TYR A 209 -11.80 7.85 8.22
C TYR A 209 -11.95 8.16 6.73
N ARG A 210 -13.15 8.57 6.33
CA ARG A 210 -13.44 8.95 4.93
C ARG A 210 -12.64 10.16 4.47
N ALA A 211 -12.44 11.15 5.34
CA ALA A 211 -11.66 12.33 5.02
C ALA A 211 -10.18 11.99 4.85
N VAL A 212 -9.62 11.16 5.73
CA VAL A 212 -8.24 10.68 5.66
C VAL A 212 -8.01 9.83 4.41
N GLU A 213 -8.92 8.89 4.09
CA GLU A 213 -8.88 8.10 2.84
C GLU A 213 -8.84 9.00 1.60
N LYS A 214 -9.73 9.99 1.53
CA LYS A 214 -9.79 10.95 0.43
C LYS A 214 -8.51 11.79 0.31
N ALA A 215 -7.96 12.26 1.42
CA ALA A 215 -6.74 13.08 1.44
C ALA A 215 -5.51 12.26 1.04
N TYR A 216 -5.38 11.06 1.61
CA TYR A 216 -4.27 10.14 1.37
C TYR A 216 -4.31 9.53 -0.04
N GLY A 217 -5.52 9.30 -0.59
CA GLY A 217 -5.73 8.78 -1.93
C GLY A 217 -5.92 7.26 -2.01
N CYS A 218 -6.53 6.65 -0.98
CA CYS A 218 -6.86 5.23 -0.95
C CYS A 218 -8.32 5.01 -0.59
#